data_AF-J4U3U3-F1
#
_entry.id   AF-J4U3U3-F1
#
_cell.length_a   1.000
_cell.length_b   1.000
_cell.length_c   1.000
_cell.angle_alpha   90.00
_cell.angle_beta   90.00
_cell.angle_gamma   90.00
#
_symmetry.space_group_name_H-M   'P 1'
#
loop_
_entity.id
_entity.type
_entity.pdbx_description
1 polymer ?
#
loop_
_entity_poly.entity_id
_entity_poly.type
_entity_poly.pdbx_seq_one_letter_code
_entity_poly.pdbx_strand_id
1 'polypeptide(L)'
;MTEQFCATLNYIDKNHSFEPLTASEPQMSDKHATVAPPEEFTNTIDELSTDIILKTRQINKLIDSLPGVDVSTEEQLRKIDILQKKLVEVEDEKIEAIKKKEKLLRSVDSLIEDFVDGIANSKKST
;
A
#
# COMPACT_ATOMS: atom_id res chain seq x y z
N MET A 1 11.18 -11.76 7.32
CA MET A 1 11.78 -11.94 8.67
C MET A 1 12.19 -13.38 8.91
N THR A 2 11.27 -14.35 9.00
CA THR A 2 11.63 -15.77 9.26
C THR A 2 12.64 -16.32 8.26
N GLU A 3 12.43 -16.08 6.97
CA GLU A 3 13.36 -16.50 5.91
C GLU A 3 14.75 -15.87 6.06
N GLN A 4 14.81 -14.59 6.46
CA GLN A 4 16.09 -13.90 6.68
C GLN A 4 16.82 -14.48 7.89
N PHE A 5 16.12 -14.77 8.99
CA PHE A 5 16.73 -15.47 10.13
C PHE A 5 17.29 -16.82 9.73
N CYS A 6 16.54 -17.64 8.99
CA CYS A 6 17.02 -18.93 8.51
C CYS A 6 18.20 -18.78 7.55
N ALA A 7 18.14 -17.83 6.61
CA ALA A 7 19.22 -17.58 5.66
C ALA A 7 20.51 -17.12 6.35
N THR A 8 20.41 -16.21 7.33
CA THR A 8 21.57 -15.74 8.10
C THR A 8 22.21 -16.86 8.90
N LEU A 9 21.40 -17.66 9.61
CA LEU A 9 21.92 -18.81 10.36
C LEU A 9 22.57 -19.85 9.44
N ASN A 10 21.93 -20.15 8.30
CA ASN A 10 22.48 -21.08 7.31
C ASN A 10 23.80 -20.58 6.71
N TYR A 11 23.95 -19.26 6.52
CA TYR A 11 25.19 -18.69 6.02
C TYR A 11 26.31 -18.84 7.06
N ILE A 12 26.03 -18.50 8.33
CA ILE A 12 26.99 -18.66 9.43
C ILE A 12 27.42 -20.12 9.56
N ASP A 13 26.46 -21.04 9.62
CA ASP A 13 26.66 -22.47 9.80
C ASP A 13 27.55 -23.10 8.70
N LYS A 14 27.40 -22.66 7.45
CA LYS A 14 28.12 -23.25 6.31
C LYS A 14 29.46 -22.60 5.99
N ASN A 15 29.65 -21.34 6.36
CA ASN A 15 30.77 -20.53 5.86
C ASN A 15 31.76 -20.09 6.93
N HIS A 16 31.53 -20.44 8.20
CA HIS A 16 32.44 -20.08 9.29
C HIS A 16 33.80 -20.78 9.16
N SER A 17 34.85 -20.11 9.63
CA SER A 17 36.19 -20.68 9.75
C SER A 17 36.33 -21.54 11.02
N PHE A 18 37.37 -22.37 11.07
CA PHE A 18 37.81 -23.04 12.30
C PHE A 18 38.79 -22.12 13.04
N GLU A 19 38.64 -22.00 14.35
CA GLU A 19 39.55 -21.22 15.20
C GLU A 19 40.37 -22.17 16.09
N PRO A 20 41.69 -21.98 16.21
CA PRO A 20 42.52 -22.78 17.11
C PRO A 20 42.26 -22.41 18.58
N LEU A 21 42.33 -23.40 19.49
CA LEU A 21 42.10 -23.15 20.92
C LEU A 21 43.29 -22.44 21.56
N THR A 22 44.50 -22.69 21.07
CA THR A 22 45.74 -22.04 21.53
C THR A 22 46.59 -21.57 20.35
N ALA A 23 47.38 -20.52 20.54
CA ALA A 23 48.21 -19.92 19.48
C ALA A 23 49.32 -20.86 18.92
N SER A 24 49.60 -21.98 19.61
CA SER A 24 50.57 -22.98 19.16
C SER A 24 49.94 -24.14 18.40
N GLU A 25 48.62 -24.25 18.37
CA GLU A 25 47.92 -25.30 17.63
C GLU A 25 47.73 -24.91 16.16
N PRO A 26 47.95 -25.84 15.22
CA PRO A 26 47.64 -25.60 13.83
C PRO A 26 46.12 -25.49 13.63
N GLN A 27 45.69 -24.51 12.85
CA GLN A 27 44.28 -24.34 12.48
C GLN A 27 43.78 -25.58 11.73
N MET A 28 42.66 -26.14 12.19
CA MET A 28 42.04 -27.30 11.54
C MET A 28 41.41 -26.87 10.21
N SER A 29 41.51 -27.72 9.19
CA SER A 29 40.89 -27.48 7.88
C SER A 29 40.25 -28.77 7.38
N ASP A 30 39.00 -28.67 6.94
CA ASP A 30 38.28 -29.72 6.22
C ASP A 30 38.20 -29.36 4.73
N LYS A 31 38.50 -30.34 3.87
CA LYS A 31 38.43 -30.19 2.41
C LYS A 31 37.00 -30.10 1.89
N HIS A 32 36.02 -30.54 2.67
CA HIS A 32 34.60 -30.44 2.35
C HIS A 32 33.95 -29.19 2.94
N ALA A 33 34.61 -28.47 3.85
CA ALA A 33 34.13 -27.22 4.40
C ALA A 33 34.27 -26.09 3.38
N THR A 34 33.22 -25.30 3.21
CA THR A 34 33.23 -24.11 2.35
C THR A 34 33.50 -22.90 3.21
N VAL A 35 34.77 -22.65 3.55
CA VAL A 35 35.14 -21.51 4.42
C VAL A 35 35.25 -20.24 3.58
N ALA A 36 34.49 -19.20 3.93
CA ALA A 36 34.61 -17.90 3.30
C ALA A 36 35.84 -17.13 3.83
N PRO A 37 36.47 -16.26 3.03
CA PRO A 37 37.52 -15.37 3.51
C PRO A 37 37.03 -14.53 4.70
N PRO A 38 37.86 -14.27 5.75
CA PRO A 38 37.40 -13.59 6.97
C PRO A 38 36.78 -12.20 6.72
N GLU A 39 37.33 -11.45 5.76
CA GLU A 39 36.81 -10.14 5.36
C GLU A 39 35.44 -10.26 4.69
N GLU A 40 35.29 -11.18 3.73
CA GLU A 40 34.03 -11.45 3.04
C GLU A 40 32.96 -11.97 4.01
N PHE A 41 33.34 -12.86 4.93
CA PHE A 41 32.46 -13.39 5.95
C PHE A 41 31.94 -12.28 6.87
N THR A 42 32.83 -11.43 7.38
CA THR A 42 32.45 -10.32 8.27
C THR A 42 31.54 -9.32 7.54
N ASN A 43 31.90 -8.93 6.31
CA ASN A 43 31.09 -8.01 5.50
C ASN A 43 29.69 -8.58 5.22
N THR A 44 29.60 -9.89 4.93
CA THR A 44 28.31 -10.55 4.67
C THR A 44 27.46 -10.61 5.94
N ILE A 45 28.06 -10.84 7.11
CA ILE A 45 27.35 -10.81 8.39
C ILE A 45 26.79 -9.42 8.69
N ASP A 46 27.56 -8.37 8.41
CA ASP A 46 27.11 -6.99 8.59
C ASP A 46 25.94 -6.64 7.66
N GLU A 47 25.98 -7.09 6.40
CA GLU A 47 24.90 -6.90 5.44
C GLU A 47 23.62 -7.62 5.90
N LEU A 48 23.71 -8.92 6.20
CA LEU A 48 22.59 -9.72 6.67
C LEU A 48 21.97 -9.16 7.96
N SER A 49 22.81 -8.68 8.88
CA SER A 49 22.37 -8.05 10.13
C SER A 49 21.67 -6.71 9.86
N THR A 50 22.23 -5.91 8.96
CA THR A 50 21.66 -4.62 8.54
C THR A 50 20.28 -4.83 7.92
N ASP A 51 20.11 -5.83 7.07
CA ASP A 51 18.84 -6.16 6.44
C ASP A 51 17.75 -6.54 7.44
N ILE A 52 18.10 -7.33 8.47
CA ILE A 52 17.17 -7.69 9.55
C ILE A 52 16.74 -6.43 10.33
N ILE A 53 17.68 -5.53 10.63
CA ILE A 53 17.38 -4.27 11.32
C ILE A 53 16.48 -3.38 10.46
N LEU A 54 16.79 -3.24 9.17
CA LEU A 54 15.99 -2.46 8.24
C LEU A 54 14.59 -3.03 8.11
N LYS A 55 14.45 -4.35 7.99
CA LYS A 55 13.13 -5.00 7.96
C LYS A 55 12.34 -4.83 9.24
N THR A 56 13.00 -4.90 10.39
CA THR A 56 12.35 -4.63 11.69
C THR A 56 11.82 -3.20 11.74
N ARG A 57 12.61 -2.21 11.31
CA ARG A 57 12.16 -0.82 11.23
C ARG A 57 11.01 -0.64 10.25
N GLN A 58 11.04 -1.32 9.10
CA GLN A 58 9.93 -1.30 8.14
C GLN A 58 8.65 -1.85 8.75
N ILE A 59 8.73 -2.96 9.49
CA ILE A 59 7.57 -3.56 10.17
C ILE A 59 7.00 -2.59 11.20
N ASN A 60 7.83 -1.98 12.05
CA ASN A 60 7.35 -1.01 13.03
C ASN A 60 6.67 0.18 12.35
N LYS A 61 7.25 0.73 11.28
CA LYS A 61 6.61 1.79 10.49
C LYS A 61 5.25 1.37 9.92
N LEU A 62 5.13 0.12 9.45
CA LEU A 62 3.86 -0.41 8.95
C LEU A 62 2.82 -0.53 10.07
N ILE A 63 3.22 -1.02 11.24
CA ILE A 63 2.37 -1.10 12.44
C ILE A 63 1.88 0.29 12.85
N ASP A 64 2.78 1.26 12.95
CA ASP A 64 2.46 2.65 13.31
C ASP A 64 1.56 3.32 12.25
N SER A 65 1.64 2.86 10.99
CA SER A 65 0.83 3.37 9.88
C SER A 65 -0.48 2.59 9.67
N LEU A 66 -0.81 1.61 10.53
CA LEU A 66 -2.04 0.83 10.37
C LEU A 66 -3.27 1.75 10.54
N PRO A 67 -4.19 1.79 9.57
CA PRO A 67 -5.35 2.67 9.65
C PRO A 67 -6.24 2.23 10.81
N GLY A 68 -6.48 3.16 11.74
CA GLY A 68 -7.32 2.89 12.90
C GLY A 68 -6.64 2.09 14.02
N VAL A 69 -5.31 2.01 14.04
CA VAL A 69 -4.54 1.33 15.11
C VAL A 69 -4.84 1.90 16.51
N ASP A 70 -5.13 3.20 16.60
CA ASP A 70 -5.45 3.88 17.85
C ASP A 70 -6.96 4.01 18.12
N VAL A 71 -7.82 3.48 17.25
CA VAL A 71 -9.28 3.70 17.30
C VAL A 71 -9.98 2.46 17.85
N SER A 72 -10.83 2.64 18.85
CA SER A 72 -11.63 1.54 19.40
C SER A 72 -12.65 1.02 18.38
N THR A 73 -13.04 -0.25 18.51
CA THR A 73 -14.05 -0.85 17.63
C THR A 73 -15.38 -0.12 17.70
N GLU A 74 -15.77 0.39 18.88
CA GLU A 74 -16.99 1.17 19.04
C GLU A 74 -16.94 2.48 18.24
N GLU A 75 -15.81 3.19 18.29
CA GLU A 75 -15.65 4.41 17.51
C GLU A 75 -15.63 4.13 16.00
N GLN A 76 -15.03 3.02 15.58
CA GLN A 76 -15.07 2.57 14.18
C GLN A 76 -16.50 2.30 13.71
N LEU A 77 -17.31 1.60 14.51
CA LEU A 77 -18.72 1.34 14.21
C LEU A 77 -19.54 2.63 14.17
N ARG A 78 -19.35 3.52 15.14
CA ARG A 78 -20.02 4.84 15.15
C ARG A 78 -19.66 5.64 13.90
N LYS A 79 -18.41 5.58 13.44
CA LYS A 79 -17.97 6.25 12.21
C LYS A 79 -18.64 5.65 10.98
N ILE A 80 -18.81 4.34 10.94
CA ILE A 80 -19.56 3.64 9.87
C ILE A 80 -21.01 4.15 9.84
N ASP A 81 -21.70 4.18 10.98
CA ASP A 81 -23.09 4.64 11.05
C ASP A 81 -23.25 6.10 10.59
N ILE A 82 -22.33 6.98 11.00
CA ILE A 82 -22.34 8.38 10.58
C ILE A 82 -22.12 8.49 9.07
N LEU A 83 -21.18 7.72 8.51
CA LEU A 83 -20.92 7.72 7.07
C LEU A 83 -22.11 7.18 6.28
N GLN A 84 -22.79 6.14 6.77
CA GLN A 84 -24.00 5.60 6.15
C GLN A 84 -25.12 6.64 6.11
N LYS A 85 -25.35 7.37 7.22
CA LYS A 85 -26.36 8.43 7.25
C LYS A 85 -26.03 9.55 6.27
N LYS A 86 -24.78 10.02 6.26
CA LYS A 86 -24.31 11.02 5.29
C LYS A 86 -24.44 10.56 3.84
N LEU A 87 -24.23 9.27 3.59
CA LEU A 87 -24.37 8.70 2.25
C LEU A 87 -25.81 8.83 1.75
N VAL A 88 -26.79 8.53 2.61
CA VAL A 88 -28.22 8.68 2.27
C VAL A 88 -28.56 10.14 2.00
N GLU A 89 -28.14 11.05 2.87
CA GLU A 89 -28.37 12.50 2.72
C GLU A 89 -27.80 13.03 1.38
N VAL A 90 -26.55 12.68 1.07
CA VAL A 90 -25.88 13.10 -0.18
C VAL A 90 -26.55 12.51 -1.42
N GLU A 91 -27.05 11.27 -1.33
CA GLU A 91 -27.75 10.63 -2.45
C GLU A 91 -29.11 11.31 -2.71
N ASP A 92 -29.85 11.68 -1.67
CA ASP A 92 -31.10 12.44 -1.81
C ASP A 92 -30.86 13.83 -2.42
N GLU A 93 -29.81 14.53 -1.97
CA GLU A 93 -29.39 15.80 -2.58
C GLU A 93 -29.04 15.64 -4.06
N LYS A 94 -28.33 14.55 -4.41
CA LYS A 94 -27.99 14.22 -5.79
C LYS A 94 -29.24 14.00 -6.64
N ILE A 95 -30.23 13.27 -6.13
CA ILE A 95 -31.49 13.01 -6.84
C ILE A 95 -32.22 14.33 -7.13
N GLU A 96 -32.32 15.21 -6.14
CA GLU A 96 -32.99 16.51 -6.32
C GLU A 96 -32.24 17.43 -7.28
N ALA A 97 -30.90 17.43 -7.23
CA ALA A 97 -30.07 18.16 -8.19
C ALA A 97 -30.27 17.66 -9.63
N ILE A 98 -30.33 16.35 -9.82
CA ILE A 98 -30.60 15.73 -11.12
C ILE A 98 -32.00 16.12 -11.61
N LYS A 99 -33.04 16.05 -10.77
CA LYS A 99 -34.39 16.47 -11.15
C LYS A 99 -34.44 17.93 -11.63
N LYS A 100 -33.77 18.83 -10.92
CA LYS A 100 -33.70 20.25 -11.30
C LYS A 100 -32.96 20.43 -12.63
N LYS A 101 -31.85 19.73 -12.83
CA LYS A 101 -31.10 19.73 -14.09
C LYS A 101 -31.97 19.26 -15.25
N GLU A 102 -32.65 18.13 -15.11
CA GLU A 102 -33.52 17.56 -16.15
C GLU A 102 -34.69 18.49 -16.49
N LYS A 103 -35.28 19.13 -15.48
CA LYS A 103 -36.35 20.12 -15.71
C LYS A 103 -35.85 21.30 -16.51
N LEU A 104 -34.67 21.84 -16.17
CA LEU A 104 -34.09 22.97 -16.87
C LEU A 104 -33.71 22.61 -18.32
N LEU A 105 -33.13 21.42 -18.51
CA LEU A 105 -32.78 20.91 -19.83
C LEU A 105 -34.01 20.87 -20.75
N ARG A 106 -35.12 20.28 -20.29
CA ARG A 106 -36.38 20.24 -21.04
C ARG A 106 -36.93 21.62 -21.38
N SER A 107 -36.80 22.59 -20.47
CA SER A 107 -37.22 23.97 -20.75
C SER A 107 -36.38 24.60 -21.85
N VAL A 108 -35.08 24.34 -21.89
CA VAL A 108 -34.20 24.84 -22.95
C VAL A 108 -34.48 24.12 -24.27
N ASP A 109 -34.69 22.80 -24.25
CA ASP A 109 -35.03 22.02 -25.44
C ASP A 109 -36.32 22.54 -26.09
N SER A 110 -37.36 22.81 -25.30
CA SER A 110 -38.62 23.39 -25.79
C SER A 110 -38.41 24.74 -26.49
N LEU A 111 -37.57 25.62 -25.93
CA LEU A 111 -37.27 26.91 -26.56
C LEU A 111 -36.50 26.75 -27.87
N ILE A 112 -35.62 25.75 -27.95
CA ILE A 112 -34.89 25.44 -29.19
C ILE A 112 -35.87 24.91 -30.24
N GLU A 113 -36.76 23.99 -29.88
CA GLU A 113 -37.79 23.46 -30.78
C GLU A 113 -38.70 24.58 -31.32
N ASP A 114 -39.23 25.44 -30.44
CA ASP A 114 -40.05 26.60 -30.82
C ASP A 114 -39.32 27.52 -31.82
N PHE A 115 -38.02 27.75 -31.58
CA PHE A 115 -37.21 28.60 -32.45
C PHE A 115 -36.95 27.94 -33.82
N VAL A 116 -36.67 26.64 -33.85
CA VAL A 116 -36.47 25.87 -35.08
C VAL A 116 -37.76 25.85 -35.91
N ASP A 117 -38.91 25.63 -35.28
CA ASP A 117 -40.21 25.64 -35.95
C ASP A 117 -40.54 27.03 -36.50
N GLY A 118 -40.26 28.09 -35.75
CA GLY A 118 -40.40 29.47 -36.23
C GLY A 118 -39.57 29.75 -37.49
N ILE A 119 -38.30 29.31 -37.51
CA ILE A 119 -37.44 29.44 -38.70
C ILE A 119 -37.96 28.59 -39.86
N ALA A 120 -38.34 27.33 -39.62
CA ALA A 120 -38.82 26.44 -40.67
C ALA A 120 -40.11 26.97 -41.34
N ASN A 121 -41.04 27.51 -40.55
CA ASN A 121 -42.29 28.06 -41.04
C ASN A 121 -42.09 29.39 -41.80
N SER A 122 -41.18 30.26 -41.34
CA SER A 122 -40.87 31.50 -42.08
C SER A 122 -40.25 31.24 -43.45
N LYS A 123 -39.38 30.23 -43.58
CA LYS A 123 -38.76 29.84 -44.86
C LYS A 123 -39.71 29.14 -45.83
N LYS A 124 -40.76 28.46 -45.36
CA LYS A 124 -41.78 27.83 -46.22
C LYS A 124 -42.81 28.82 -46.78
N SER A 125 -42.96 29.99 -46.15
CA SER A 125 -43.93 31.00 -46.54
C SER A 125 -43.37 32.07 -47.49
N THR A 126 -42.10 31.95 -47.89
CA THR A 126 -41.43 32.75 -48.92
C THR A 126 -41.18 31.88 -50.14
#